data_AF-A0A5C7Q9I4-F1
#
_entry.id   AF-A0A5C7Q9I4-F1
#
_cell.length_a   1.000
_cell.length_b   1.000
_cell.length_c   1.000
_cell.angle_alpha   90.00
_cell.angle_beta   90.00
_cell.angle_gamma   90.00
#
_symmetry.space_group_name_H-M   'P 1'
#
loop_
_entity.id
_entity.type
_entity.pdbx_description
1 polymer ?
#
loop_
_entity_poly.entity_id
_entity_poly.type
_entity_poly.pdbx_seq_one_letter_code
_entity_poly.pdbx_strand_id
1 'polypeptide(L)'
;MRTLMPEESTADELELFAMVCERTGLDPFARQIYPMRNKATSKLTFQASIDGFRLVTQRTGRYRGQTPYEWCGRDRIWREVWLPEDGDPVAARVGIHMEGYAEPLYAVAHWHEYAQTDREGNPSGRWRTGGAQMLAKCAEALAHRRAAPQELSGIYSEEEASVIDVTP
;
A
#
# COMPACT_ATOMS: atom_id res chain seq x y z
N MET A 1 -25.91 5.82 -8.13
CA MET A 1 -24.98 6.97 -8.08
C MET A 1 -23.75 6.49 -7.35
N ARG A 2 -22.56 6.53 -7.96
CA ARG A 2 -21.32 6.08 -7.29
C ARG A 2 -20.81 7.27 -6.48
N THR A 3 -20.94 7.22 -5.16
CA THR A 3 -20.51 8.32 -4.29
C THR A 3 -18.98 8.32 -4.23
N LEU A 4 -18.36 9.44 -4.62
CA LEU A 4 -16.90 9.63 -4.66
C LEU A 4 -16.30 9.69 -3.25
N MET A 5 -17.01 10.34 -2.33
CA MET A 5 -16.61 10.55 -0.94
C MET A 5 -17.37 9.62 0.01
N PRO A 6 -16.83 9.29 1.19
CA PRO A 6 -17.60 8.66 2.26
C PRO A 6 -18.85 9.47 2.61
N GLU A 7 -19.87 8.81 3.14
CA GLU A 7 -21.05 9.48 3.68
C GLU A 7 -20.64 10.52 4.75
N GLU A 8 -21.42 11.59 4.87
CA GLU A 8 -21.18 12.71 5.80
C GLU A 8 -19.88 13.50 5.58
N SER A 9 -19.23 13.38 4.41
CA SER A 9 -18.04 14.20 4.12
C SER A 9 -18.39 15.67 3.90
N THR A 10 -17.54 16.57 4.40
CA THR A 10 -17.71 18.03 4.26
C THR A 10 -17.22 18.54 2.90
N ALA A 11 -17.55 19.80 2.57
CA ALA A 11 -17.01 20.46 1.39
C ALA A 11 -15.48 20.59 1.45
N ASP A 12 -14.93 20.93 2.60
CA ASP A 12 -13.48 21.05 2.83
C ASP A 12 -12.77 19.71 2.65
N GLU A 13 -13.39 18.59 3.06
CA GLU A 13 -12.85 17.25 2.85
C GLU A 13 -12.85 16.83 1.37
N LEU A 14 -13.87 17.24 0.62
CA LEU A 14 -13.90 17.06 -0.84
C LEU A 14 -12.82 17.90 -1.53
N GLU A 15 -12.63 19.15 -1.10
CA GLU A 15 -11.57 20.04 -1.62
C GLU A 15 -10.19 19.46 -1.31
N LEU A 16 -9.96 19.00 -0.08
CA LEU A 16 -8.74 18.32 0.31
C LEU A 16 -8.47 17.10 -0.58
N PHE A 17 -9.50 16.28 -0.84
CA PHE A 17 -9.36 15.12 -1.73
C PHE A 17 -9.02 15.53 -3.17
N ALA A 18 -9.64 16.60 -3.69
CA ALA A 18 -9.35 17.14 -5.01
C ALA A 18 -7.89 17.63 -5.11
N MET A 19 -7.39 18.35 -4.10
CA MET A 19 -5.99 18.78 -4.04
C MET A 19 -5.01 17.60 -4.04
N VAL A 20 -5.35 16.50 -3.35
CA VAL A 20 -4.53 15.27 -3.36
C VAL A 20 -4.54 14.61 -4.73
N CYS A 21 -5.69 14.55 -5.39
CA CYS A 21 -5.79 14.04 -6.76
C CYS A 21 -4.96 14.89 -7.73
N GLU A 22 -5.00 16.22 -7.62
CA GLU A 22 -4.21 17.13 -8.45
C GLU A 22 -2.70 16.95 -8.21
N ARG A 23 -2.27 16.97 -6.94
CA ARG A 23 -0.85 16.82 -6.56
C ARG A 23 -0.25 15.51 -7.07
N THR A 24 -1.01 14.43 -7.03
CA THR A 24 -0.54 13.08 -7.42
C THR A 24 -0.82 12.74 -8.88
N GLY A 25 -1.72 13.48 -9.52
CA GLY A 25 -2.27 13.15 -10.83
C GLY A 25 -3.09 11.86 -10.84
N LEU A 26 -3.49 11.32 -9.69
CA LEU A 26 -4.29 10.10 -9.61
C LEU A 26 -5.77 10.39 -9.91
N ASP A 27 -6.37 9.51 -10.70
CA ASP A 27 -7.76 9.61 -11.12
C ASP A 27 -8.66 8.71 -10.25
N PRO A 28 -9.58 9.29 -9.45
CA PRO A 28 -10.48 8.51 -8.62
C PRO A 28 -11.56 7.77 -9.42
N PHE A 29 -11.89 8.22 -10.64
CA PHE A 29 -12.82 7.51 -11.53
C PHE A 29 -12.17 6.30 -12.18
N ALA A 30 -10.85 6.34 -12.38
CA ALA A 30 -10.05 5.22 -12.86
C ALA A 30 -9.62 4.24 -11.76
N ARG A 31 -10.18 4.36 -10.53
CA ARG A 31 -9.88 3.45 -9.41
C ARG A 31 -8.42 3.48 -8.94
N GLN A 32 -7.79 4.65 -9.05
CA GLN A 32 -6.39 4.83 -8.67
C GLN A 32 -6.23 5.36 -7.24
N ILE A 33 -7.21 6.14 -6.76
CA ILE A 33 -7.22 6.73 -5.41
C ILE A 33 -8.65 6.79 -4.86
N TYR A 34 -8.77 6.60 -3.55
CA TYR A 34 -10.03 6.53 -2.83
C TYR A 34 -9.94 7.28 -1.50
N PRO A 35 -10.96 8.08 -1.17
CA PRO A 35 -11.14 8.61 0.17
C PRO A 35 -11.78 7.55 1.07
N MET A 36 -11.14 7.26 2.19
CA MET A 36 -11.57 6.24 3.15
C MET A 36 -11.71 6.87 4.53
N ARG A 37 -12.90 6.77 5.13
CA ARG A 37 -13.11 7.17 6.52
C ARG A 37 -12.86 5.99 7.44
N ASN A 38 -11.96 6.20 8.40
CA ASN A 38 -11.72 5.22 9.46
C ASN A 38 -12.97 5.14 10.36
N LYS A 39 -13.45 3.92 10.62
CA LYS A 39 -14.68 3.70 11.40
C LYS A 39 -14.51 3.96 12.90
N ALA A 40 -13.29 3.84 13.43
CA ALA A 40 -12.99 4.03 14.85
C ALA A 40 -12.66 5.49 15.17
N THR A 41 -11.87 6.16 14.33
CA THR A 41 -11.40 7.53 14.58
C THR A 41 -12.20 8.59 13.83
N SER A 42 -13.06 8.19 12.89
CA SER A 42 -13.72 9.09 11.93
C SER A 42 -12.74 9.94 11.11
N LYS A 43 -11.43 9.67 11.13
CA LYS A 43 -10.41 10.40 10.35
C LYS A 43 -10.55 10.03 8.87
N LEU A 44 -10.54 11.04 8.00
CA LEU A 44 -10.48 10.84 6.55
C LEU A 44 -9.03 10.54 6.13
N THR A 45 -8.86 9.51 5.33
CA THR A 45 -7.56 9.04 4.82
C THR A 45 -7.65 8.81 3.33
N PHE A 46 -6.53 8.90 2.63
CA PHE A 46 -6.48 8.68 1.19
C PHE A 46 -5.70 7.41 0.91
N GLN A 47 -6.35 6.48 0.21
CA GLN A 47 -5.75 5.21 -0.16
C GLN A 47 -5.61 5.15 -1.66
N ALA A 48 -4.46 4.68 -2.16
CA ALA A 48 -4.26 4.42 -3.58
C ALA A 48 -4.17 2.92 -3.84
N SER A 49 -4.61 2.51 -5.03
CA SER A 49 -4.35 1.16 -5.49
C SER A 49 -2.86 1.01 -5.79
N ILE A 50 -2.36 -0.23 -5.81
CA ILE A 50 -0.95 -0.48 -6.14
C ILE A 50 -0.58 0.05 -7.53
N ASP A 51 -1.52 0.04 -8.48
CA ASP A 51 -1.33 0.61 -9.81
C ASP A 51 -1.25 2.15 -9.76
N GLY A 52 -1.94 2.80 -8.81
CA GLY A 52 -1.77 4.22 -8.51
C GLY A 52 -0.34 4.54 -8.05
N PHE A 53 0.20 3.76 -7.11
CA PHE A 53 1.60 3.90 -6.65
C PHE A 53 2.61 3.74 -7.80
N ARG A 54 2.41 2.73 -8.65
CA ARG A 54 3.23 2.50 -9.84
C ARG A 54 3.15 3.66 -10.82
N LEU A 55 1.94 4.15 -11.10
CA LEU A 55 1.71 5.27 -12.04
C LEU A 55 2.41 6.54 -11.58
N VAL A 56 2.28 6.89 -10.30
CA VAL A 56 2.96 8.07 -9.71
C VAL A 56 4.48 7.93 -9.86
N THR A 57 5.03 6.77 -9.51
CA THR A 57 6.48 6.53 -9.61
C THR A 57 6.94 6.56 -11.07
N GLN A 58 6.18 5.98 -12.00
CA GLN A 58 6.46 6.00 -13.44
C GLN A 58 6.52 7.44 -13.99
N ARG A 59 5.62 8.33 -13.52
CA ARG A 59 5.55 9.73 -13.97
C ARG A 59 6.72 10.59 -13.52
N THR A 60 7.51 10.14 -12.54
CA THR A 60 8.78 10.81 -12.19
C THR A 60 9.80 10.80 -13.33
N GLY A 61 9.62 9.92 -14.34
CA GLY A 61 10.60 9.70 -15.42
C GLY A 61 11.83 8.88 -14.98
N ARG A 62 11.95 8.57 -13.69
CA ARG A 62 13.12 7.93 -13.09
C ARG A 62 12.92 6.45 -12.79
N TYR A 63 11.71 5.92 -12.89
CA TYR A 63 11.47 4.49 -12.64
C TYR A 63 12.15 3.60 -13.68
N ARG A 64 12.81 2.53 -13.23
CA ARG A 64 13.54 1.57 -14.08
C ARG A 64 13.14 0.11 -13.82
N GLY A 65 11.98 -0.11 -13.22
CA GLY A 65 11.46 -1.44 -12.88
C GLY A 65 11.67 -1.80 -11.41
N GLN A 66 11.39 -3.05 -11.07
CA GLN A 66 11.44 -3.56 -9.71
C GLN A 66 12.14 -4.92 -9.67
N THR A 67 12.64 -5.29 -8.50
CA THR A 67 13.08 -6.66 -8.23
C THR A 67 11.88 -7.61 -8.18
N PRO A 68 12.11 -8.93 -8.24
CA PRO A 68 11.11 -9.90 -7.81
C PRO A 68 10.64 -9.61 -6.38
N TYR A 69 9.41 -10.03 -6.06
CA TYR A 69 9.01 -10.14 -4.67
C TYR A 69 9.75 -11.31 -4.04
N GLU A 70 10.17 -11.13 -2.80
CA GLU A 70 10.69 -12.22 -1.99
C GLU A 70 9.91 -12.27 -0.67
N TRP A 71 9.63 -13.48 -0.22
CA TRP A 71 8.97 -13.77 1.04
C TRP A 71 9.92 -14.49 1.97
N CYS A 72 9.80 -14.18 3.26
CA CYS A 72 10.59 -14.77 4.31
C CYS A 72 9.70 -15.63 5.19
N GLY A 73 10.10 -16.88 5.42
CA GLY A 73 9.46 -17.78 6.37
C GLY A 73 10.00 -17.63 7.79
N ARG A 74 9.46 -18.45 8.70
CA ARG A 74 9.99 -18.56 10.08
C ARG A 74 11.42 -19.10 10.11
N ASP A 75 11.84 -19.80 9.05
CA ASP A 75 13.19 -20.27 8.79
C ASP A 75 14.19 -19.16 8.44
N ARG A 76 13.70 -17.92 8.23
CA ARG A 76 14.48 -16.73 7.87
C ARG A 76 15.14 -16.82 6.48
N ILE A 77 14.62 -17.67 5.61
CA ILE A 77 15.10 -17.83 4.23
C ILE A 77 14.18 -17.03 3.30
N TRP A 78 14.78 -16.17 2.47
CA TRP A 78 14.06 -15.43 1.43
C TRP A 78 13.83 -16.32 0.20
N ARG A 79 12.61 -16.34 -0.31
CA ARG A 79 12.17 -17.15 -1.45
C ARG A 79 11.35 -16.30 -2.42
N GLU A 80 11.54 -16.49 -3.72
CA GLU A 80 10.76 -15.82 -4.77
C GLU A 80 9.40 -16.48 -5.06
N VAL A 81 9.17 -17.67 -4.50
CA VAL A 81 7.91 -18.41 -4.64
C VAL A 81 7.41 -18.72 -3.24
N TRP A 82 6.12 -18.44 -3.02
CA TRP A 82 5.42 -18.72 -1.77
C TRP A 82 4.11 -19.43 -2.08
N LEU A 83 3.98 -20.68 -1.64
CA LEU A 83 2.81 -21.51 -1.92
C LEU A 83 1.86 -21.54 -0.71
N PRO A 84 0.57 -21.85 -0.90
CA PRO A 84 -0.37 -21.96 0.23
C PRO A 84 0.10 -22.92 1.33
N GLU A 85 0.84 -23.98 0.97
CA GLU A 85 1.37 -24.98 1.88
C GLU A 85 2.51 -24.46 2.76
N ASP A 86 3.18 -23.36 2.38
CA ASP A 86 4.21 -22.69 3.19
C ASP A 86 3.60 -21.91 4.38
N GLY A 87 2.27 -21.72 4.40
CA GLY A 87 1.55 -20.93 5.39
C GLY A 87 1.75 -19.43 5.23
N ASP A 88 1.54 -18.66 6.30
CA ASP A 88 1.71 -17.21 6.26
C ASP A 88 3.20 -16.82 6.34
N PRO A 89 3.72 -16.00 5.40
CA PRO A 89 5.09 -15.50 5.48
C PRO A 89 5.24 -14.54 6.67
N VAL A 90 6.43 -14.45 7.25
CA VAL A 90 6.69 -13.49 8.34
C VAL A 90 7.07 -12.10 7.81
N ALA A 91 7.59 -12.02 6.60
CA ALA A 91 7.92 -10.77 5.92
C ALA A 91 7.85 -10.93 4.39
N ALA A 92 7.64 -9.83 3.68
CA ALA A 92 7.85 -9.72 2.23
C ALA A 92 8.73 -8.52 1.94
N ARG A 93 9.52 -8.57 0.86
CA ARG A 93 10.34 -7.45 0.40
C ARG A 93 10.32 -7.30 -1.12
N VAL A 94 10.57 -6.07 -1.56
CA VAL A 94 10.76 -5.72 -2.97
C VAL A 94 11.60 -4.44 -3.05
N GLY A 95 12.39 -4.31 -4.12
CA GLY A 95 13.16 -3.12 -4.44
C GLY A 95 12.66 -2.42 -5.69
N ILE A 96 12.61 -1.09 -5.67
CA ILE A 96 12.31 -0.24 -6.84
C ILE A 96 13.64 0.29 -7.40
N HIS A 97 13.89 0.04 -8.68
CA HIS A 97 15.02 0.63 -9.41
C HIS A 97 14.65 2.04 -9.85
N MET A 98 15.50 3.00 -9.48
CA MET A 98 15.34 4.42 -9.82
C MET A 98 16.63 4.95 -10.44
N GLU A 99 16.49 5.75 -11.49
CA GLU A 99 17.61 6.44 -12.13
C GLU A 99 18.35 7.33 -11.12
N GLY A 100 19.67 7.21 -11.12
CA GLY A 100 20.56 7.94 -10.21
C GLY A 100 20.82 7.26 -8.87
N TYR A 101 20.23 6.09 -8.60
CA TYR A 101 20.55 5.26 -7.43
C TYR A 101 21.43 4.09 -7.83
N ALA A 102 22.45 3.81 -7.03
CA ALA A 102 23.34 2.66 -7.24
C ALA A 102 22.63 1.32 -6.95
N GLU A 103 21.75 1.32 -5.96
CA GLU A 103 21.05 0.13 -5.48
C GLU A 103 19.53 0.32 -5.53
N PRO A 104 18.74 -0.77 -5.62
CA PRO A 104 17.29 -0.70 -5.52
C PRO A 104 16.85 -0.12 -4.17
N LEU A 105 15.77 0.67 -4.19
CA LEU A 105 15.12 1.16 -2.98
C LEU A 105 14.27 0.04 -2.38
N TYR A 106 14.89 -0.80 -1.55
CA TYR A 106 14.19 -1.88 -0.86
C TYR A 106 13.25 -1.38 0.24
N ALA A 107 12.10 -2.03 0.34
CA ALA A 107 11.24 -1.98 1.51
C ALA A 107 10.84 -3.40 1.93
N VAL A 108 10.58 -3.54 3.23
CA VAL A 108 10.20 -4.80 3.88
C VAL A 108 8.91 -4.55 4.64
N ALA A 109 7.91 -5.38 4.41
CA ALA A 109 6.67 -5.41 5.20
C ALA A 109 6.68 -6.65 6.09
N HIS A 110 6.45 -6.48 7.40
CA HIS A 110 6.34 -7.60 8.32
C HIS A 110 4.89 -7.98 8.54
N TRP A 111 4.60 -9.28 8.53
CA TRP A 111 3.23 -9.78 8.69
C TRP A 111 2.52 -9.21 9.91
N HIS A 112 3.20 -9.17 11.06
CA HIS A 112 2.62 -8.69 12.32
C HIS A 112 2.25 -7.21 12.32
N GLU A 113 2.81 -6.40 11.41
CA GLU A 113 2.51 -4.97 11.30
C GLU A 113 1.27 -4.75 10.42
N TYR A 114 1.10 -5.53 9.35
CA TYR A 114 0.12 -5.26 8.30
C TYR A 114 -1.08 -6.21 8.30
N ALA A 115 -0.92 -7.47 8.67
CA ALA A 115 -1.97 -8.46 8.52
C ALA A 115 -3.18 -8.12 9.40
N GLN A 116 -4.35 -7.97 8.78
CA GLN A 116 -5.59 -7.72 9.52
C GLN A 116 -6.12 -9.02 10.10
N THR A 117 -6.22 -9.07 11.43
CA THR A 117 -6.73 -10.24 12.15
C THR A 117 -8.13 -10.00 12.69
N ASP A 118 -8.90 -11.09 12.86
CA ASP A 118 -10.11 -11.08 13.67
C ASP A 118 -9.80 -11.08 15.17
N ARG A 119 -10.85 -11.16 16.00
CA ARG A 119 -10.73 -11.14 17.48
C ARG A 119 -9.98 -12.34 18.05
N GLU A 120 -9.82 -13.41 17.28
CA GLU A 120 -9.13 -14.63 17.67
C GLU A 120 -7.67 -14.63 17.20
N GLY A 121 -7.24 -13.56 16.51
CA GLY A 121 -5.89 -13.43 15.97
C GLY A 121 -5.71 -14.11 14.61
N ASN A 122 -6.79 -14.61 13.99
CA ASN A 122 -6.72 -15.26 12.69
C ASN A 122 -6.82 -14.24 11.54
N PRO A 123 -6.16 -14.45 10.40
CA PRO A 123 -6.27 -13.54 9.25
C PRO A 123 -7.71 -13.38 8.77
N SER A 124 -8.08 -12.13 8.48
CA SER A 124 -9.44 -11.71 8.14
C SER A 124 -9.55 -11.13 6.72
N GLY A 125 -10.75 -11.18 6.14
CA GLY A 125 -11.00 -10.66 4.80
C GLY A 125 -10.07 -11.26 3.74
N ARG A 126 -9.44 -10.41 2.93
CA ARG A 126 -8.50 -10.84 1.87
C ARG A 126 -7.20 -11.45 2.42
N TRP A 127 -6.83 -11.16 3.67
CA TRP A 127 -5.63 -11.72 4.29
C TRP A 127 -5.74 -13.23 4.50
N ARG A 128 -6.96 -13.77 4.63
CA ARG A 128 -7.21 -15.21 4.82
C ARG A 128 -6.88 -16.05 3.59
N THR A 129 -7.09 -15.51 2.38
CA THR A 129 -6.96 -16.27 1.13
C THR A 129 -5.78 -15.81 0.28
N GLY A 130 -5.25 -14.62 0.52
CA GLY A 130 -4.18 -14.01 -0.27
C GLY A 130 -3.09 -13.35 0.56
N GLY A 131 -2.84 -13.84 1.79
CA GLY A 131 -1.92 -13.21 2.75
C GLY A 131 -0.53 -12.89 2.18
N ALA A 132 0.11 -13.82 1.49
CA ALA A 132 1.42 -13.59 0.88
C ALA A 132 1.39 -12.46 -0.17
N GLN A 133 0.39 -12.46 -1.06
CA GLN A 133 0.22 -11.42 -2.08
C GLN A 133 -0.09 -10.06 -1.45
N MET A 134 -0.92 -10.04 -0.41
CA MET A 134 -1.26 -8.84 0.36
C MET A 134 0.01 -8.23 0.98
N LEU A 135 0.83 -9.05 1.64
CA LEU A 135 2.07 -8.59 2.26
C LEU A 135 3.08 -8.07 1.23
N ALA A 136 3.19 -8.73 0.08
CA ALA A 136 4.04 -8.27 -1.02
C ALA A 136 3.62 -6.90 -1.56
N LYS A 137 2.31 -6.65 -1.67
CA LYS A 137 1.79 -5.33 -2.05
C LYS A 137 2.06 -4.25 -1.01
N CYS A 138 1.98 -4.57 0.29
CA CYS A 138 2.39 -3.63 1.33
C CYS A 138 3.88 -3.26 1.16
N ALA A 139 4.75 -4.25 0.95
CA ALA A 139 6.17 -4.01 0.70
C ALA A 139 6.39 -3.12 -0.53
N GLU A 140 5.63 -3.33 -1.60
CA GLU A 140 5.71 -2.52 -2.82
C GLU A 140 5.21 -1.10 -2.64
N ALA A 141 4.10 -0.90 -1.93
CA ALA A 141 3.60 0.43 -1.59
C ALA A 141 4.64 1.22 -0.77
N LEU A 142 5.27 0.58 0.21
CA LEU A 142 6.38 1.18 0.97
C LEU A 142 7.57 1.53 0.06
N ALA A 143 7.94 0.65 -0.87
CA ALA A 143 9.06 0.90 -1.78
C ALA A 143 8.78 2.05 -2.75
N HIS A 144 7.55 2.15 -3.28
CA HIS A 144 7.12 3.29 -4.09
C HIS A 144 7.08 4.59 -3.30
N ARG A 145 6.62 4.57 -2.03
CA ARG A 145 6.69 5.75 -1.15
C ARG A 145 8.12 6.24 -0.92
N ARG A 146 9.10 5.33 -0.86
CA ARG A 146 10.52 5.71 -0.80
C ARG A 146 11.02 6.31 -2.12
N ALA A 147 10.47 5.87 -3.25
CA ALA A 147 10.88 6.31 -4.58
C ALA A 147 10.28 7.67 -4.99
N ALA A 148 9.04 7.95 -4.59
CA ALA A 148 8.32 9.20 -4.86
C ALA A 148 7.71 9.79 -3.58
N PRO A 149 8.54 10.20 -2.60
CA PRO A 149 8.09 10.57 -1.27
C PRO A 149 7.25 11.84 -1.25
N GLN A 150 7.50 12.81 -2.14
CA GLN A 150 6.74 14.06 -2.19
C GLN A 150 5.32 13.82 -2.70
N GLU A 151 5.19 13.01 -3.74
CA GLU A 151 3.94 12.72 -4.42
C GLU A 151 3.06 11.80 -3.56
N LEU A 152 3.66 10.78 -2.96
CA LEU A 152 2.96 9.73 -2.21
C LEU A 152 2.88 9.96 -0.70
N SER A 153 3.38 11.10 -0.20
CA SER A 153 3.27 11.44 1.23
C SER A 153 1.81 11.48 1.68
N GLY A 154 1.51 10.78 2.78
CA GLY A 154 0.16 10.68 3.34
C GLY A 154 -0.82 9.80 2.55
N ILE A 155 -0.35 9.06 1.54
CA ILE A 155 -1.15 8.10 0.78
C ILE A 155 -0.73 6.68 1.18
N TYR A 156 -1.70 5.84 1.49
CA TYR A 156 -1.49 4.46 1.92
C TYR A 156 -2.07 3.49 0.90
N SER A 157 -1.62 2.23 0.86
CA SER A 157 -2.33 1.24 0.05
C SER A 157 -3.57 0.71 0.77
N GLU A 158 -4.53 0.15 0.00
CA GLU A 158 -5.72 -0.51 0.58
C GLU A 158 -5.33 -1.65 1.54
N GLU A 159 -4.22 -2.32 1.26
CA GLU A 159 -3.70 -3.41 2.06
C GLU A 159 -3.13 -2.96 3.41
N GLU A 160 -2.74 -1.69 3.55
CA GLU A 160 -2.14 -1.11 4.76
C GLU A 160 -3.16 -0.58 5.79
N ALA A 161 -4.46 -0.87 5.60
CA ALA A 161 -5.52 -0.26 6.41
C ALA A 161 -5.42 -0.49 7.93
N SER A 162 -4.69 -1.51 8.39
CA SER A 162 -4.37 -1.74 9.82
C SER A 162 -3.32 -0.77 10.38
N VAL A 163 -2.36 -0.33 9.57
CA VAL A 163 -1.23 0.53 9.98
C VAL A 163 -1.62 2.01 10.02
N ILE A 164 -2.66 2.39 9.24
CA ILE A 164 -3.17 3.76 9.18
C ILE A 164 -3.59 4.28 10.58
N ASP A 165 -3.98 3.40 11.50
CA ASP A 165 -4.42 3.75 12.86
C ASP A 165 -3.26 4.04 13.84
N VAL A 166 -2.01 3.75 13.45
CA VAL A 166 -0.82 3.89 14.32
C VAL A 166 -0.02 5.16 14.02
N THR A 167 -0.34 5.86 12.93
CA THR A 167 0.39 7.07 12.51
C THR A 167 -0.41 8.33 12.93
N PRO A 168 0.18 9.27 13.69
CA PRO A 168 -0.50 10.46 14.21
C PRO A 168 -1.25 11.28 13.14
#